data_AF-A0A0R0F6Q8-F1
#
_entry.id   AF-A0A0R0F6Q8-F1
#
_cell.length_a   1.000
_cell.length_b   1.000
_cell.length_c   1.000
_cell.angle_alpha   90.00
_cell.angle_beta   90.00
_cell.angle_gamma   90.00
#
_symmetry.space_group_name_H-M   'P 1'
#
loop_
_entity.id
_entity.type
_entity.pdbx_description
1 polymer ?
#
loop_
_entity_poly.entity_id
_entity_poly.type
_entity_poly.pdbx_seq_one_letter_code
_entity_poly.pdbx_strand_id
1 'polypeptide(L)'
;MGVGSQDAIKQFQAFIDQVEEPLRTTFQNVHQGFVTATLMRFLKARDWDPYKAQKMLVDCLNWRVQNEIDNILSKPIVPADLYRAVRDSQLIGLSGYSREGLPVFAIGVGLSTFDKASVHYYVQSHIQINEYRERIVLPSASEKQGRPITTCIKVLDMTGLKLSALNQIKLLTIISSIDDLNYPEKTNTYYIVNAPYIFSACWKR
;
A
#
# COMPACT_ATOMS: atom_id res chain seq x y z
N MET A 1 23.37 -1.92 11.32
CA MET A 1 22.47 -0.90 11.90
C MET A 1 23.28 -0.12 12.91
N GLY A 2 23.33 1.22 12.79
CA GLY A 2 24.09 2.06 13.73
C GLY A 2 23.40 2.13 15.10
N VAL A 3 24.14 2.55 16.13
CA VAL A 3 23.63 2.69 17.51
C VAL A 3 22.36 3.54 17.55
N GLY A 4 22.31 4.65 16.81
CA GLY A 4 21.12 5.52 16.75
C GLY A 4 19.86 4.87 16.17
N SER A 5 19.98 3.84 15.32
CA SER A 5 18.80 3.12 14.80
C SER A 5 18.16 2.22 15.85
N GLN A 6 18.95 1.65 16.76
CA GLN A 6 18.40 0.81 17.83
C GLN A 6 17.71 1.64 18.91
N ASP A 7 18.25 2.81 19.24
CA ASP A 7 17.63 3.70 20.21
C ASP A 7 16.31 4.26 19.70
N ALA A 8 16.23 4.62 18.41
CA ALA A 8 14.98 5.03 17.77
C ALA A 8 13.90 3.93 17.82
N ILE A 9 14.27 2.66 17.61
CA ILE A 9 13.33 1.53 17.72
C ILE A 9 12.85 1.37 19.16
N LYS A 10 13.73 1.44 20.16
CA LYS A 10 13.35 1.32 21.58
C LYS A 10 12.42 2.45 22.01
N GLN A 11 12.74 3.69 21.64
CA GLN A 11 11.90 4.86 21.92
C GLN A 11 10.52 4.71 21.27
N PHE A 12 10.47 4.23 20.03
CA PHE A 12 9.22 4.02 19.32
C PHE A 12 8.40 2.88 19.93
N GLN A 13 9.04 1.77 20.31
CA GLN A 13 8.38 0.65 21.00
C GLN A 13 7.74 1.11 22.32
N ALA A 14 8.49 1.83 23.15
CA ALA A 14 7.99 2.34 24.44
C ALA A 14 6.77 3.25 24.30
N PHE A 15 6.69 4.03 23.21
CA PHE A 15 5.50 4.81 22.88
C PHE A 15 4.32 3.92 22.51
N ILE A 16 4.54 2.90 21.68
CA ILE A 16 3.49 2.00 21.22
C ILE A 16 2.90 1.16 22.34
N ASP A 17 3.70 0.80 23.35
CA ASP A 17 3.22 0.10 24.53
C ASP A 17 2.21 0.94 25.35
N GLN A 18 2.20 2.27 25.17
CA GLN A 18 1.27 3.20 25.81
C GLN A 18 0.00 3.45 24.99
N VAL A 19 -0.09 2.92 23.76
CA VAL A 19 -1.27 3.11 22.91
C VAL A 19 -2.46 2.34 23.50
N GLU A 20 -3.57 3.04 23.67
CA GLU A 20 -4.83 2.52 24.22
C GLU A 20 -5.79 2.06 23.11
N GLU A 21 -6.92 1.49 23.50
CA GLU A 21 -8.00 1.15 22.56
C GLU A 21 -8.66 2.42 22.00
N PRO A 22 -9.13 2.41 20.74
CA PRO A 22 -9.17 1.28 19.79
C PRO A 22 -7.88 1.09 18.97
N LEU A 23 -6.88 1.95 19.17
CA LEU A 23 -5.67 1.98 18.34
C LEU A 23 -4.79 0.74 18.54
N ARG A 24 -4.75 0.20 19.76
CA ARG A 24 -4.03 -1.04 20.06
C ARG A 24 -4.56 -2.23 19.25
N THR A 25 -5.88 -2.42 19.19
CA THR A 25 -6.49 -3.49 18.39
C THR A 25 -6.15 -3.35 16.91
N THR A 26 -6.32 -2.16 16.32
CA THR A 26 -6.01 -2.00 14.89
C THR A 26 -4.52 -2.11 14.59
N PHE A 27 -3.64 -1.75 15.53
CA PHE A 27 -2.20 -1.95 15.38
C PHE A 27 -1.82 -3.43 15.24
N GLN A 28 -2.53 -4.34 15.92
CA GLN A 28 -2.34 -5.78 15.75
C GLN A 28 -2.58 -6.23 14.31
N ASN A 29 -3.59 -5.65 13.64
CA ASN A 29 -3.87 -5.90 12.23
C ASN A 29 -2.77 -5.35 11.30
N VAL A 30 -2.11 -4.26 11.70
CA VAL A 30 -1.01 -3.66 10.92
C VAL A 30 0.29 -4.46 11.04
N HIS A 31 0.63 -4.95 12.23
CA HIS A 31 1.91 -5.63 12.45
C HIS A 31 1.85 -7.16 12.30
N GLN A 32 0.70 -7.80 12.54
CA GLN A 32 0.47 -9.24 12.35
C GLN A 32 1.57 -10.13 12.98
N GLY A 33 1.93 -9.84 14.23
CA GLY A 33 3.04 -10.50 14.94
C GLY A 33 4.45 -9.95 14.66
N PHE A 34 4.65 -9.11 13.64
CA PHE A 34 5.95 -8.52 13.28
C PHE A 34 6.08 -7.06 13.73
N VAL A 35 6.01 -6.81 15.03
CA VAL A 35 6.02 -5.46 15.62
C VAL A 35 7.27 -4.67 15.22
N THR A 36 8.46 -5.20 15.51
CA THR A 36 9.73 -4.50 15.22
C THR A 36 9.89 -4.15 13.74
N ALA A 37 9.60 -5.10 12.85
CA ALA A 37 9.68 -4.85 11.40
C ALA A 37 8.68 -3.78 10.96
N THR A 38 7.49 -3.72 11.57
CA THR A 38 6.50 -2.68 11.32
C THR A 38 6.99 -1.31 11.80
N LEU A 39 7.52 -1.20 13.02
CA LEU A 39 8.08 0.06 13.52
C LEU A 39 9.24 0.56 12.64
N MET A 40 10.11 -0.34 12.19
CA MET A 40 11.20 -0.01 11.27
C MET A 40 10.69 0.57 9.94
N ARG A 41 9.55 0.11 9.40
CA ARG A 41 8.97 0.68 8.17
C ARG A 41 8.55 2.13 8.37
N PHE A 42 7.87 2.44 9.46
CA PHE A 42 7.47 3.80 9.79
C PHE A 42 8.67 4.70 10.10
N LEU A 43 9.71 4.18 10.77
CA LEU A 43 10.97 4.90 10.98
C LEU A 43 11.67 5.21 9.65
N LYS A 44 11.84 4.21 8.78
CA LYS A 44 12.46 4.41 7.46
C LYS A 44 11.72 5.48 6.64
N ALA A 45 10.39 5.43 6.63
CA ALA A 45 9.57 6.41 5.92
C ALA A 45 9.69 7.85 6.47
N ARG A 46 10.31 8.04 7.62
CA ARG A 46 10.53 9.33 8.28
C ARG A 46 11.98 9.55 8.65
N ASP A 47 12.91 9.03 7.84
CA ASP A 47 14.36 9.23 7.99
C ASP A 47 14.91 8.88 9.38
N TRP A 48 14.32 7.85 10.01
CA TRP A 48 14.62 7.40 11.37
C TRP A 48 14.33 8.42 12.48
N ASP A 49 13.51 9.44 12.21
CA ASP A 49 13.00 10.37 13.23
C ASP A 49 11.87 9.69 14.04
N PRO A 50 12.08 9.39 15.32
CA PRO A 50 11.10 8.66 16.13
C PRO A 50 9.81 9.44 16.34
N TYR A 51 9.86 10.77 16.48
CA TYR A 51 8.66 11.58 16.70
C TYR A 51 7.78 11.66 15.46
N LYS A 52 8.40 11.84 14.29
CA LYS A 52 7.66 11.83 13.01
C LYS A 52 7.09 10.46 12.69
N ALA A 53 7.84 9.39 12.97
CA ALA A 53 7.37 8.02 12.78
C ALA A 53 6.21 7.67 13.71
N GLN A 54 6.27 8.09 14.98
CA GLN A 54 5.17 7.97 15.94
C GLN A 54 3.91 8.67 15.44
N LYS A 55 4.03 9.94 15.06
CA LYS A 55 2.90 10.70 14.51
C LYS A 55 2.29 10.00 13.30
N MET A 56 3.11 9.57 12.35
CA MET A 56 2.65 8.87 11.15
C MET A 56 1.90 7.58 11.48
N LEU A 57 2.41 6.76 12.42
CA LEU A 57 1.74 5.53 12.84
C LEU A 57 0.41 5.84 13.52
N VAL A 58 0.36 6.79 14.46
CA VAL A 58 -0.88 7.19 15.12
C VAL A 58 -1.92 7.71 14.12
N ASP A 59 -1.50 8.54 13.17
CA ASP A 59 -2.38 9.04 12.10
C ASP A 59 -2.93 7.88 11.25
N CYS A 60 -2.08 6.90 10.90
CA CYS A 60 -2.50 5.68 10.20
C CYS A 60 -3.51 4.87 11.02
N LEU A 61 -3.26 4.62 12.31
CA LEU A 61 -4.18 3.87 13.17
C LEU A 61 -5.53 4.60 13.33
N ASN A 62 -5.52 5.91 13.49
CA ASN A 62 -6.75 6.72 13.53
C ASN A 62 -7.50 6.63 12.20
N TRP A 63 -6.81 6.74 11.07
CA TRP A 63 -7.41 6.55 9.74
C TRP A 63 -8.06 5.18 9.61
N ARG A 64 -7.40 4.12 10.08
CA ARG A 64 -7.94 2.75 10.07
C ARG A 64 -9.23 2.64 10.85
N VAL A 65 -9.27 3.18 12.07
CA VAL A 65 -10.46 3.16 12.93
C VAL A 65 -11.60 3.97 12.30
N GLN A 66 -11.32 5.21 11.90
CA GLN A 66 -12.34 6.13 11.36
C GLN A 66 -12.97 5.63 10.06
N ASN A 67 -12.22 4.90 9.24
CA ASN A 67 -12.68 4.38 7.95
C ASN A 67 -12.99 2.87 7.98
N GLU A 68 -12.99 2.27 9.17
CA GLU A 68 -13.29 0.84 9.40
C GLU A 68 -12.47 -0.10 8.50
N ILE A 69 -11.19 0.22 8.32
CA ILE A 69 -10.28 -0.46 7.37
C ILE A 69 -10.10 -1.93 7.75
N ASP A 70 -10.11 -2.25 9.03
CA ASP A 70 -9.97 -3.63 9.52
C ASP A 70 -11.11 -4.55 9.02
N ASN A 71 -12.27 -3.98 8.67
CA ASN A 71 -13.44 -4.67 8.14
C ASN A 71 -13.62 -4.49 6.62
N ILE A 72 -12.69 -3.84 5.93
CA ILE A 72 -12.87 -3.46 4.52
C ILE A 72 -12.97 -4.67 3.59
N LEU A 73 -12.30 -5.78 3.92
CA LEU A 73 -12.33 -7.01 3.14
C LEU A 73 -13.68 -7.75 3.25
N SER A 74 -14.46 -7.48 4.30
CA SER A 74 -15.84 -8.00 4.44
C SER A 74 -16.90 -7.04 3.88
N LYS A 75 -16.51 -5.88 3.33
CA LYS A 75 -17.42 -4.88 2.76
C LYS A 75 -17.31 -4.86 1.23
N PRO A 76 -18.03 -5.74 0.50
CA PRO A 76 -17.94 -5.79 -0.95
C PRO A 76 -18.45 -4.50 -1.60
N ILE A 77 -17.90 -4.15 -2.76
CA ILE A 77 -18.49 -3.14 -3.63
C ILE A 77 -19.75 -3.75 -4.24
N VAL A 78 -20.90 -3.13 -4.02
CA VAL A 78 -22.21 -3.60 -4.49
C VAL A 78 -22.85 -2.55 -5.40
N PRO A 79 -23.57 -2.96 -6.47
CA PRO A 79 -23.81 -4.34 -6.92
C PRO A 79 -22.58 -5.00 -7.58
N ALA A 80 -22.65 -6.30 -7.84
CA ALA A 80 -21.54 -7.05 -8.44
C ALA A 80 -21.08 -6.49 -9.79
N ASP A 81 -22.00 -5.94 -10.60
CA ASP A 81 -21.63 -5.32 -11.88
C ASP A 81 -20.86 -4.00 -11.69
N LEU A 82 -21.11 -3.26 -10.61
CA LEU A 82 -20.29 -2.10 -10.26
C LEU A 82 -18.88 -2.54 -9.86
N TYR A 83 -18.75 -3.60 -9.06
CA TYR A 83 -17.44 -4.17 -8.73
C TYR A 83 -16.67 -4.58 -9.99
N ARG A 84 -17.31 -5.31 -10.92
CA ARG A 84 -16.69 -5.68 -12.20
C ARG A 84 -16.25 -4.45 -12.99
N ALA A 85 -17.13 -3.45 -13.12
CA ALA A 85 -16.82 -2.23 -13.85
C ALA A 85 -15.63 -1.46 -13.25
N VAL A 86 -15.48 -1.45 -11.92
CA VAL A 86 -14.30 -0.90 -11.23
C VAL A 86 -13.04 -1.70 -11.55
N ARG A 87 -13.11 -3.04 -11.51
CA ARG A 87 -11.96 -3.92 -11.79
C ARG A 87 -11.51 -3.90 -13.25
N ASP A 88 -12.44 -3.68 -14.18
CA ASP A 88 -12.17 -3.59 -15.62
C ASP A 88 -11.61 -2.22 -16.04
N SER A 89 -11.71 -1.19 -15.18
CA SER A 89 -11.21 0.16 -15.44
C SER A 89 -10.06 0.60 -14.53
N GLN A 90 -9.83 -0.11 -13.42
CA GLN A 90 -8.66 -0.01 -12.54
C GLN A 90 -7.86 -1.32 -12.68
N LEU A 91 -6.98 -1.36 -13.69
CA LEU A 91 -6.27 -2.58 -14.05
C LEU A 91 -5.10 -2.81 -13.08
N ILE A 92 -5.35 -3.61 -12.04
CA ILE A 92 -4.37 -4.00 -11.03
C ILE A 92 -4.66 -5.43 -10.55
N GLY A 93 -3.63 -6.26 -10.49
CA GLY A 93 -3.79 -7.63 -10.00
C GLY A 93 -2.49 -8.26 -9.55
N LEU A 94 -2.60 -9.28 -8.68
CA LEU A 94 -1.50 -10.18 -8.37
C LEU A 94 -1.26 -11.09 -9.58
N SER A 95 -0.11 -10.95 -10.21
CA SER A 95 0.24 -11.65 -11.47
C SER A 95 1.24 -12.78 -11.27
N GLY A 96 1.71 -13.00 -10.04
CA GLY A 96 2.63 -14.09 -9.70
C GLY A 96 3.58 -13.72 -8.58
N TYR A 97 4.73 -14.38 -8.54
CA TYR A 97 5.78 -14.18 -7.55
C TYR A 97 7.14 -14.12 -8.25
N SER A 98 8.05 -13.30 -7.73
CA SER A 98 9.45 -13.26 -8.18
C SER A 98 10.19 -14.56 -7.83
N ARG A 99 11.42 -14.71 -8.33
CA ARG A 99 12.28 -15.85 -7.98
C ARG A 99 12.55 -15.92 -6.48
N GLU A 100 12.62 -14.78 -5.82
CA GLU A 100 12.82 -14.63 -4.38
C GLU A 100 11.51 -14.81 -3.59
N GLY A 101 10.38 -15.04 -4.26
CA GLY A 101 9.07 -15.24 -3.63
C GLY A 101 8.32 -13.94 -3.29
N LEU A 102 8.76 -12.79 -3.81
CA LEU A 102 8.03 -11.53 -3.61
C LEU A 102 6.76 -11.51 -4.49
N PRO A 103 5.57 -11.19 -3.95
CA PRO A 103 4.37 -11.04 -4.78
C PRO A 103 4.57 -9.95 -5.84
N VAL A 104 4.12 -10.20 -7.06
CA VAL A 104 4.21 -9.27 -8.19
C VAL A 104 2.83 -8.75 -8.51
N PHE A 105 2.61 -7.45 -8.33
CA PHE A 105 1.40 -6.76 -8.76
C PHE A 105 1.64 -6.06 -10.10
N ALA A 106 0.93 -6.49 -11.14
CA ALA A 106 0.93 -5.80 -12.43
C ALA A 106 -0.18 -4.73 -12.44
N ILE A 107 0.15 -3.55 -12.95
CA ILE A 107 -0.72 -2.39 -13.02
C ILE A 107 -0.70 -1.88 -14.45
N GLY A 108 -1.85 -1.96 -15.12
CA GLY A 108 -2.05 -1.43 -16.47
C GLY A 108 -2.27 0.08 -16.42
N VAL A 109 -1.21 0.85 -16.15
CA VAL A 109 -1.28 2.30 -15.96
C VAL A 109 -1.85 3.00 -17.19
N GLY A 110 -1.37 2.65 -18.38
CA GLY A 110 -1.80 3.30 -19.62
C GLY A 110 -3.23 2.96 -20.07
N LEU A 111 -3.74 1.81 -19.64
CA LEU A 111 -5.08 1.32 -20.01
C LEU A 111 -6.13 1.50 -18.91
N SER A 112 -5.75 1.90 -17.70
CA SER A 112 -6.71 2.19 -16.62
C SER A 112 -7.44 3.51 -16.88
N THR A 113 -8.76 3.44 -17.01
CA THR A 113 -9.60 4.58 -17.41
C THR A 113 -10.25 5.29 -16.23
N PHE A 114 -10.52 4.59 -15.13
CA PHE A 114 -11.20 5.10 -13.94
C PHE A 114 -12.54 5.82 -14.21
N ASP A 115 -13.26 5.46 -15.26
CA ASP A 115 -14.45 6.18 -15.77
C ASP A 115 -15.80 5.51 -15.44
N LYS A 116 -15.78 4.32 -14.82
CA LYS A 116 -16.99 3.51 -14.55
C LYS A 116 -17.67 3.73 -13.20
N ALA A 117 -17.05 4.45 -12.28
CA ALA A 117 -17.53 4.61 -10.92
C ALA A 117 -17.07 5.95 -10.31
N SER A 118 -17.62 6.31 -9.16
CA SER A 118 -17.12 7.45 -8.39
C SER A 118 -15.73 7.16 -7.81
N VAL A 119 -14.99 8.23 -7.51
CA VAL A 119 -13.66 8.17 -6.84
C VAL A 119 -13.68 7.29 -5.60
N HIS A 120 -14.77 7.34 -4.83
CA HIS A 120 -14.93 6.55 -3.60
C HIS A 120 -14.75 5.04 -3.85
N TYR A 121 -15.33 4.49 -4.91
CA TYR A 121 -15.23 3.05 -5.20
C TYR A 121 -13.83 2.63 -5.67
N TYR A 122 -13.13 3.49 -6.41
CA TYR A 122 -11.73 3.22 -6.78
C TYR A 122 -10.80 3.25 -5.58
N VAL A 123 -11.02 4.20 -4.66
CA VAL A 123 -10.29 4.28 -3.39
C VAL A 123 -10.58 3.04 -2.54
N GLN A 124 -11.84 2.64 -2.39
CA GLN A 124 -12.23 1.42 -1.68
C GLN A 124 -11.58 0.18 -2.30
N SER A 125 -11.66 0.01 -3.62
CA SER A 125 -11.02 -1.10 -4.36
C SER A 125 -9.51 -1.13 -4.11
N HIS A 126 -8.84 0.02 -4.18
CA HIS A 126 -7.40 0.13 -3.92
C HIS A 126 -7.03 -0.29 -2.48
N ILE A 127 -7.77 0.19 -1.49
CA ILE A 127 -7.58 -0.19 -0.08
C ILE A 127 -7.82 -1.69 0.11
N GLN A 128 -8.86 -2.26 -0.52
CA GLN A 128 -9.11 -3.70 -0.45
C GLN A 128 -7.97 -4.53 -1.01
N ILE A 129 -7.36 -4.11 -2.13
CA ILE A 129 -6.18 -4.78 -2.70
C ILE A 129 -4.99 -4.69 -1.74
N ASN A 130 -4.77 -3.52 -1.12
CA ASN A 130 -3.71 -3.35 -0.13
C ASN A 130 -3.95 -4.25 1.09
N GLU A 131 -5.13 -4.24 1.70
CA GLU A 131 -5.43 -5.10 2.86
C GLU A 131 -5.37 -6.58 2.50
N TYR A 132 -5.78 -6.98 1.29
CA TYR A 132 -5.62 -8.35 0.81
C TYR A 132 -4.14 -8.72 0.66
N ARG A 133 -3.31 -7.82 0.11
CA ARG A 133 -1.85 -7.99 0.07
C ARG A 133 -1.30 -8.20 1.47
N GLU A 134 -1.69 -7.35 2.40
CA GLU A 134 -1.15 -7.34 3.77
C GLU A 134 -1.56 -8.55 4.59
N ARG A 135 -2.82 -8.96 4.54
CA ARG A 135 -3.38 -9.95 5.46
C ARG A 135 -3.39 -11.37 4.90
N ILE A 136 -3.31 -11.51 3.58
CA ILE A 136 -3.42 -12.81 2.90
C ILE A 136 -2.15 -13.10 2.12
N VAL A 137 -1.78 -12.24 1.17
CA VAL A 137 -0.72 -12.55 0.21
C VAL A 137 0.67 -12.59 0.85
N LEU A 138 1.03 -11.59 1.65
CA LEU A 138 2.35 -11.53 2.30
C LEU A 138 2.55 -12.62 3.38
N PRO A 139 1.57 -12.92 4.25
CA PRO A 139 1.69 -14.05 5.17
C PRO A 139 1.83 -15.39 4.44
N SER A 140 1.00 -15.64 3.42
CA SER A 140 1.08 -16.87 2.61
C SER A 140 2.43 -17.01 1.89
N ALA A 141 2.97 -15.90 1.38
CA ALA A 141 4.30 -15.88 0.78
C ALA A 141 5.39 -16.16 1.81
N SER A 142 5.28 -15.60 3.02
CA SER A 142 6.24 -15.80 4.10
C SER A 142 6.30 -17.26 4.54
N GLU A 143 5.13 -17.88 4.74
CA GLU A 143 5.01 -19.29 5.07
C GLU A 143 5.64 -20.18 4.00
N LYS A 144 5.28 -19.95 2.73
CA LYS A 144 5.81 -20.73 1.60
C LYS A 144 7.33 -20.61 1.44
N GLN A 145 7.90 -19.45 1.75
CA GLN A 145 9.34 -19.19 1.61
C GLN A 145 10.14 -19.53 2.88
N GLY A 146 9.48 -19.87 3.99
CA GLY A 146 10.15 -20.12 5.28
C GLY A 146 10.88 -18.89 5.84
N ARG A 147 10.55 -17.68 5.38
CA ARG A 147 11.17 -16.42 5.81
C ARG A 147 10.19 -15.26 5.67
N PRO A 148 10.36 -14.16 6.42
CA PRO A 148 9.50 -12.99 6.27
C PRO A 148 9.53 -12.42 4.84
N ILE A 149 8.35 -12.31 4.22
CA ILE A 149 8.08 -11.59 2.98
C ILE A 149 7.17 -10.41 3.34
N THR A 150 7.74 -9.21 3.38
CA THR A 150 7.06 -8.01 3.91
C THR A 150 6.80 -6.94 2.85
N THR A 151 7.24 -7.18 1.61
CA THR A 151 7.17 -6.24 0.49
C THR A 151 6.73 -6.95 -0.80
N CYS A 152 6.27 -6.18 -1.77
CA CYS A 152 5.92 -6.67 -3.11
C CYS A 152 6.70 -5.94 -4.20
N ILE A 153 6.68 -6.51 -5.41
CA ILE A 153 7.12 -5.85 -6.64
C ILE A 153 5.90 -5.26 -7.34
N LYS A 154 6.02 -4.05 -7.87
CA LYS A 154 5.01 -3.42 -8.71
C LYS A 154 5.54 -3.29 -10.14
N VAL A 155 4.81 -3.83 -11.12
CA VAL A 155 5.11 -3.67 -12.55
C VAL A 155 4.08 -2.70 -13.14
N LEU A 156 4.54 -1.55 -13.58
CA LEU A 156 3.74 -0.49 -14.16
C LEU A 156 3.83 -0.57 -15.68
N ASP A 157 2.79 -1.12 -16.31
CA ASP A 157 2.68 -1.18 -17.77
C ASP A 157 2.07 0.10 -18.31
N MET A 158 2.88 0.86 -19.06
CA MET A 158 2.51 2.14 -19.65
C MET A 158 1.90 1.99 -21.05
N THR A 159 1.68 0.76 -21.54
CA THR A 159 1.02 0.51 -22.82
C THR A 159 -0.31 1.26 -22.90
N GLY A 160 -0.52 2.00 -23.99
CA GLY A 160 -1.75 2.78 -24.19
C GLY A 160 -1.83 4.10 -23.42
N LEU A 161 -0.79 4.49 -22.67
CA LEU A 161 -0.75 5.76 -21.95
C LEU A 161 -0.88 6.95 -22.90
N LYS A 162 -1.88 7.81 -22.64
CA LYS A 162 -2.22 9.01 -23.42
C LYS A 162 -2.24 10.24 -22.50
N LEU A 163 -2.16 11.45 -23.08
CA LEU A 163 -2.30 12.71 -22.32
C LEU A 163 -3.61 12.81 -21.53
N SER A 164 -4.68 12.16 -22.00
CA SER A 164 -5.96 12.11 -21.28
C SER A 164 -5.83 11.46 -19.88
N ALA A 165 -4.77 10.70 -19.60
CA ALA A 165 -4.49 10.18 -18.26
C ALA A 165 -4.30 11.31 -17.22
N LEU A 166 -3.92 12.52 -17.64
CA LEU A 166 -3.86 13.70 -16.77
C LEU A 166 -5.22 14.04 -16.15
N ASN A 167 -6.33 13.63 -16.77
CA ASN A 167 -7.67 13.80 -16.18
C ASN A 167 -7.84 12.97 -14.91
N GLN A 168 -7.07 11.89 -14.76
CA GLN A 168 -7.12 10.98 -13.60
C GLN A 168 -6.11 11.35 -12.50
N ILE A 169 -5.34 12.42 -12.68
CA ILE A 169 -4.24 12.77 -11.77
C ILE A 169 -4.73 12.97 -10.33
N LYS A 170 -5.92 13.56 -10.13
CA LYS A 170 -6.50 13.77 -8.80
C LYS A 170 -6.74 12.45 -8.07
N LEU A 171 -7.33 11.47 -8.74
CA LEU A 171 -7.58 10.14 -8.16
C LEU A 171 -6.25 9.43 -7.86
N LEU A 172 -5.30 9.48 -8.78
CA LEU A 172 -3.98 8.88 -8.59
C LEU A 172 -3.22 9.53 -7.42
N THR A 173 -3.32 10.85 -7.24
CA THR A 173 -2.76 11.55 -6.08
C THR A 173 -3.39 11.08 -4.76
N ILE A 174 -4.71 10.88 -4.73
CA ILE A 174 -5.40 10.33 -3.53
C ILE A 174 -4.88 8.93 -3.23
N ILE A 175 -4.82 8.06 -4.23
CA ILE A 175 -4.32 6.68 -4.09
C ILE A 175 -2.87 6.67 -3.60
N SER A 176 -1.99 7.49 -4.18
CA SER A 176 -0.60 7.62 -3.75
C SER A 176 -0.50 8.11 -2.30
N SER A 177 -1.31 9.11 -1.94
CA SER A 177 -1.32 9.64 -0.57
C SER A 177 -1.73 8.57 0.46
N ILE A 178 -2.71 7.72 0.11
CA ILE A 178 -3.12 6.60 0.96
C ILE A 178 -1.97 5.60 1.13
N ASP A 179 -1.30 5.22 0.02
CA ASP A 179 -0.14 4.32 0.05
C ASP A 179 0.99 4.89 0.92
N ASP A 180 1.35 6.16 0.72
CA ASP A 180 2.48 6.81 1.39
C ASP A 180 2.23 7.04 2.89
N LEU A 181 0.99 7.36 3.28
CA LEU A 181 0.63 7.64 4.67
C LEU A 181 0.35 6.37 5.48
N ASN A 182 -0.27 5.35 4.87
CA ASN A 182 -0.83 4.21 5.60
C ASN A 182 -0.11 2.89 5.32
N TYR A 183 0.60 2.77 4.19
CA TYR A 183 1.30 1.55 3.77
C TYR A 183 2.79 1.80 3.47
N PRO A 184 3.54 2.47 4.38
CA PRO A 184 4.94 2.82 4.12
C PRO A 184 5.82 1.60 3.90
N GLU A 185 6.80 1.75 3.01
CA GLU A 185 7.86 0.76 2.76
C GLU A 185 7.33 -0.64 2.37
N LYS A 186 6.19 -0.70 1.67
CA LYS A 186 5.58 -1.96 1.20
C LYS A 186 5.98 -2.40 -0.20
N THR A 187 6.56 -1.50 -1.00
CA THR A 187 7.04 -1.84 -2.34
C THR A 187 8.55 -1.96 -2.30
N ASN A 188 9.07 -3.11 -2.75
CA ASN A 188 10.50 -3.35 -2.88
C ASN A 188 11.07 -2.61 -4.09
N THR A 189 10.45 -2.82 -5.26
CA THR A 189 10.90 -2.26 -6.52
C THR A 189 9.71 -1.96 -7.42
N TYR A 190 9.78 -0.84 -8.14
CA TYR A 190 8.90 -0.49 -9.24
C TYR A 190 9.62 -0.78 -10.56
N TYR A 191 9.01 -1.59 -11.42
CA TYR A 191 9.43 -1.75 -12.81
C TYR A 191 8.47 -0.99 -13.70
N ILE A 192 8.98 -0.08 -14.52
CA ILE A 192 8.18 0.61 -15.53
C ILE A 192 8.48 -0.03 -16.88
N VAL A 193 7.45 -0.52 -17.56
CA VAL A 193 7.57 -1.17 -18.87
C VAL A 193 6.72 -0.45 -19.90
N ASN A 194 7.12 -0.56 -21.17
CA ASN A 194 6.41 0.03 -22.32
C ASN A 194 6.15 1.54 -22.20
N ALA A 195 7.03 2.28 -21.52
CA ALA A 195 6.92 3.73 -21.36
C ALA A 195 6.96 4.44 -22.72
N PRO A 196 5.87 5.11 -23.14
CA PRO A 196 5.90 5.89 -24.37
C PRO A 196 6.76 7.16 -24.17
N TYR A 197 7.21 7.78 -25.27
CA TYR A 197 8.02 8.99 -25.21
C TYR A 197 7.41 10.09 -24.31
N ILE A 198 6.08 10.20 -24.32
CA ILE A 198 5.34 11.18 -23.51
C ILE A 198 5.49 10.97 -21.99
N PHE A 199 5.77 9.75 -21.54
CA PHE A 199 6.06 9.46 -20.14
C PHE A 199 7.27 10.26 -19.65
N SER A 200 8.31 10.39 -20.48
CA SER A 200 9.53 11.14 -20.15
C SER A 200 9.28 12.64 -19.94
N ALA A 201 8.26 13.20 -20.59
CA ALA A 201 7.87 14.60 -20.42
C ALA A 201 7.15 14.84 -19.08
N CYS A 202 6.41 13.84 -18.58
CA CYS A 202 5.73 13.89 -17.29
C CYS A 202 6.66 13.51 -16.12
N TRP A 203 7.66 12.66 -16.38
CA TRP A 203 8.62 12.18 -15.40
C TRP A 203 9.86 13.10 -15.34
N LYS A 204 9.81 14.12 -14.48
CA LYS A 204 11.00 14.92 -14.19
C LYS A 204 11.99 14.13 -13.34
N ARG A 205 13.27 14.17 -13.73
CA ARG A 205 14.40 13.75 -12.89
C ARG A 205 14.56 14.65 -11.68
#